data_AF-A0A7J4LP73-F1
#
_entry.id   AF-A0A7J4LP73-F1
#
_cell.length_a   1.000
_cell.length_b   1.000
_cell.length_c   1.000
_cell.angle_alpha   90.00
_cell.angle_beta   90.00
_cell.angle_gamma   90.00
#
_symmetry.space_group_name_H-M   'P 1'
#
loop_
_entity.id
_entity.type
_entity.pdbx_description
1 polymer ?
#
loop_
_entity_poly.entity_id
_entity_poly.type
_entity_poly.pdbx_seq_one_letter_code
_entity_poly.pdbx_strand_id
1 'polypeptide(L)'
;MQRILSGYALAIIIAVPLGFAVGWSTTLERYLDPLLQTFRQIPLMALFPVFILFFGTGELPCILIIMLAAMWCILLSTISSVQNIDPFLVKTARSVGTSQWDMLRKVVLPSAVPSIFTGMRYAYTDILLVLIAVEMLGVNGGWGIIVSSHEHHGQSHTVMYAILISMAIVGVIVNYIFVALERRLCRWKETIEIT
;
A
#
# COMPACT_ATOMS: atom_id res chain seq x y z
N MET A 1 8.16 -2.60 -14.10
CA MET A 1 6.71 -2.89 -13.93
C MET A 1 6.44 -4.22 -13.22
N GLN A 2 7.05 -5.34 -13.62
CA GLN A 2 6.91 -6.62 -12.88
C GLN A 2 7.28 -6.51 -11.40
N ARG A 3 8.32 -5.73 -11.06
CA ARG A 3 8.73 -5.44 -9.66
C ARG A 3 7.61 -4.81 -8.83
N ILE A 4 6.95 -3.79 -9.39
CA ILE A 4 5.81 -3.13 -8.72
C ILE A 4 4.71 -4.16 -8.49
N LEU A 5 4.31 -4.88 -9.53
CA LEU A 5 3.18 -5.79 -9.46
C LEU A 5 3.41 -6.91 -8.43
N SER A 6 4.60 -7.51 -8.43
CA SER A 6 4.97 -8.58 -7.50
C SER A 6 5.09 -8.09 -6.06
N GLY A 7 5.86 -7.03 -5.81
CA GLY A 7 6.03 -6.47 -4.46
C GLY A 7 4.71 -5.96 -3.88
N TYR A 8 3.90 -5.29 -4.70
CA TYR A 8 2.58 -4.80 -4.30
C TYR A 8 1.58 -5.94 -4.04
N ALA A 9 1.56 -6.98 -4.88
CA ALA A 9 0.70 -8.14 -4.66
C ALA A 9 1.07 -8.88 -3.36
N LEU A 10 2.37 -9.08 -3.11
CA LEU A 10 2.85 -9.66 -1.85
C LEU A 10 2.43 -8.81 -0.64
N ALA A 11 2.56 -7.48 -0.76
CA ALA A 11 2.12 -6.57 0.29
C ALA A 11 0.62 -6.70 0.57
N ILE A 12 -0.25 -6.75 -0.44
CA ILE A 12 -1.69 -6.95 -0.24
C ILE A 12 -1.98 -8.28 0.46
N ILE A 13 -1.38 -9.38 -0.02
CA ILE A 13 -1.61 -10.73 0.50
C ILE A 13 -1.20 -10.85 1.97
N ILE A 14 -0.20 -10.09 2.42
CA ILE A 14 0.28 -10.13 3.81
C ILE A 14 -0.41 -9.07 4.67
N ALA A 15 -0.47 -7.82 4.19
CA ALA A 15 -0.95 -6.67 4.95
C ALA A 15 -2.45 -6.72 5.23
N VAL A 16 -3.26 -7.20 4.29
CA VAL A 16 -4.72 -7.26 4.48
C VAL A 16 -5.08 -8.28 5.56
N PRO A 17 -4.67 -9.56 5.50
CA PRO A 17 -4.97 -10.52 6.55
C PRO A 17 -4.40 -10.13 7.91
N LEU A 18 -3.16 -9.61 7.94
CA LEU A 18 -2.54 -9.16 9.17
C LEU A 18 -3.28 -7.96 9.76
N GLY A 19 -3.66 -6.99 8.92
CA GLY A 19 -4.45 -5.83 9.33
C GLY A 19 -5.83 -6.21 9.88
N PHE A 20 -6.50 -7.20 9.28
CA PHE A 20 -7.74 -7.76 9.82
C PHE A 20 -7.54 -8.44 11.16
N ALA A 21 -6.49 -9.26 11.32
CA ALA A 21 -6.20 -9.95 12.57
C ALA A 21 -5.91 -8.97 13.72
N VAL A 22 -5.14 -7.91 13.44
CA VAL A 22 -4.82 -6.86 14.42
C VAL A 22 -6.04 -5.99 14.70
N GLY A 23 -6.74 -5.50 13.67
CA GLY A 23 -7.90 -4.61 13.84
C GLY A 23 -9.10 -5.28 14.50
N TRP A 24 -9.25 -6.59 14.38
CA TRP A 24 -10.35 -7.33 15.01
C TRP A 24 -10.16 -7.56 16.51
N SER A 25 -8.90 -7.65 16.97
CA SER A 25 -8.58 -7.95 18.36
C SER A 25 -7.94 -6.74 19.04
N THR A 26 -8.72 -6.08 19.89
CA THR A 26 -8.27 -4.93 20.70
C THR A 26 -7.06 -5.26 21.58
N THR A 27 -6.92 -6.52 21.99
CA THR A 27 -5.73 -7.00 22.71
C THR A 27 -4.51 -7.05 21.80
N LEU A 28 -4.62 -7.65 20.60
CA LEU A 28 -3.49 -7.70 19.66
C LEU A 28 -3.06 -6.30 19.25
N GLU A 29 -4.02 -5.44 18.92
CA GLU A 29 -3.77 -4.04 18.63
C GLU A 29 -2.96 -3.37 19.74
N ARG A 30 -3.40 -3.48 21.00
CA ARG A 30 -2.72 -2.80 22.11
C ARG A 30 -1.25 -3.20 22.27
N TYR A 31 -0.91 -4.45 21.97
CA TYR A 31 0.47 -4.95 22.03
C TYR A 31 1.27 -4.65 20.76
N LEU A 32 0.63 -4.70 19.60
CA LEU A 32 1.29 -4.53 18.31
C LEU A 32 1.39 -3.06 17.87
N ASP A 33 0.50 -2.18 18.31
CA ASP A 33 0.48 -0.76 17.92
C ASP A 33 1.82 -0.05 18.22
N PRO A 34 2.43 -0.17 19.42
CA PRO A 34 3.75 0.40 19.66
C PRO A 34 4.84 -0.15 18.72
N LEU A 35 4.79 -1.45 18.42
CA LEU A 35 5.73 -2.10 17.51
C LEU A 35 5.53 -1.59 16.08
N LEU A 36 4.28 -1.56 15.60
CA LEU A 36 3.92 -1.05 14.28
C LEU A 36 4.35 0.41 14.10
N GLN A 37 4.14 1.26 15.11
CA GLN A 37 4.57 2.65 15.09
C GLN A 37 6.09 2.77 15.04
N THR A 38 6.82 1.92 15.77
CA THR A 38 8.29 1.90 15.76
C THR A 38 8.83 1.48 14.40
N PHE A 39 8.32 0.38 13.83
CA PHE A 39 8.74 -0.09 12.51
C PHE A 39 8.39 0.90 11.39
N ARG A 40 7.28 1.64 11.53
CA ARG A 40 6.89 2.68 10.58
C ARG A 40 7.88 3.85 10.53
N GLN A 41 8.58 4.14 11.62
CA GLN A 41 9.57 5.22 11.66
C GLN A 41 10.89 4.85 10.97
N ILE A 42 11.11 3.57 10.68
CA ILE A 42 12.34 3.12 10.01
C ILE A 42 12.31 3.61 8.56
N PRO A 43 13.31 4.40 8.12
CA PRO A 43 13.39 4.85 6.74
C PRO A 43 13.65 3.64 5.84
N LEU A 44 12.65 3.26 5.04
CA LEU A 44 12.74 2.08 4.17
C LEU A 44 13.95 2.17 3.21
N MET A 45 14.30 3.36 2.75
CA MET A 45 15.49 3.58 1.93
C MET A 45 16.79 3.18 2.62
N ALA A 46 16.88 3.32 3.94
CA ALA A 46 18.07 2.90 4.69
C ALA A 46 18.19 1.38 4.79
N LEU A 47 17.08 0.64 4.60
CA LEU A 47 17.10 -0.82 4.55
C LEU A 47 17.56 -1.34 3.18
N PHE A 48 17.55 -0.52 2.13
CA PHE A 48 17.89 -0.99 0.79
C PHE A 48 19.33 -1.50 0.68
N PRO A 49 20.37 -0.80 1.17
CA PRO A 49 21.74 -1.33 1.19
C PRO A 49 21.86 -2.62 2.01
N VAL A 50 21.08 -2.75 3.10
CA VAL A 50 21.06 -3.97 3.90
C VAL A 50 20.54 -5.14 3.07
N PHE A 51 19.44 -4.96 2.32
CA PHE A 51 18.95 -6.02 1.43
C PHE A 51 19.92 -6.35 0.30
N ILE A 52 20.63 -5.36 -0.26
CA ILE A 52 21.70 -5.63 -1.23
C ILE A 52 22.81 -6.47 -0.57
N LEU A 53 23.19 -6.17 0.66
CA LEU A 53 24.24 -6.93 1.36
C LEU A 53 23.86 -8.40 1.56
N PHE A 54 22.60 -8.68 1.91
CA PHE A 54 22.13 -10.05 2.15
C PHE A 54 21.78 -10.83 0.87
N PHE A 55 21.16 -10.16 -0.11
CA PHE A 55 20.58 -10.82 -1.29
C PHE A 55 21.33 -10.51 -2.60
N GLY A 56 22.37 -9.67 -2.54
CA GLY A 56 23.07 -9.16 -3.72
C GLY A 56 22.29 -8.06 -4.45
N THR A 57 22.87 -7.54 -5.53
CA THR A 57 22.19 -6.62 -6.45
C THR A 57 21.21 -7.39 -7.35
N GLY A 58 20.03 -6.83 -7.63
CA GLY A 58 19.07 -7.46 -8.54
C GLY A 58 17.62 -7.08 -8.25
N GLU A 59 16.71 -7.89 -8.77
CA GLU A 59 15.25 -7.69 -8.67
C GLU A 59 14.72 -7.83 -7.23
N LEU A 60 15.27 -8.80 -6.48
CA LEU A 60 14.73 -9.24 -5.20
C LEU A 60 14.79 -8.16 -4.10
N PRO A 61 15.93 -7.47 -3.87
CA PRO A 61 15.99 -6.34 -2.93
C PRO A 61 14.97 -5.24 -3.25
N CYS A 62 14.76 -4.95 -4.54
CA CYS A 62 13.78 -3.95 -4.96
C CYS A 62 12.36 -4.37 -4.64
N ILE A 63 12.02 -5.63 -4.94
CA ILE A 63 10.70 -6.19 -4.66
C ILE A 63 10.41 -6.16 -3.15
N LEU A 64 11.39 -6.48 -2.30
CA LEU A 64 11.23 -6.43 -0.84
C LEU A 64 11.01 -5.00 -0.32
N ILE A 65 11.74 -4.02 -0.82
CA ILE A 65 11.53 -2.61 -0.43
C ILE A 65 10.15 -2.12 -0.89
N ILE A 66 9.76 -2.43 -2.11
CA ILE A 66 8.43 -2.11 -2.64
C ILE A 66 7.34 -2.75 -1.78
N MET A 67 7.52 -4.01 -1.40
CA MET A 67 6.60 -4.74 -0.53
C MET A 67 6.46 -4.02 0.81
N LEU A 68 7.57 -3.66 1.47
CA LEU A 68 7.55 -2.99 2.78
C LEU A 68 6.94 -1.59 2.70
N ALA A 69 7.21 -0.83 1.63
CA ALA A 69 6.61 0.49 1.41
C ALA A 69 5.09 0.40 1.29
N ALA A 70 4.62 -0.53 0.47
CA ALA A 70 3.19 -0.77 0.29
C ALA A 70 2.51 -1.30 1.56
N MET A 71 3.19 -2.19 2.27
CA MET A 71 2.65 -2.96 3.39
C MET A 71 2.13 -2.04 4.49
N TRP A 72 2.84 -0.96 4.84
CA TRP A 72 2.43 -0.08 5.93
C TRP A 72 1.17 0.71 5.64
N CYS A 73 1.05 1.30 4.44
CA CYS A 73 -0.17 2.00 4.04
C CYS A 73 -1.37 1.05 4.04
N ILE A 74 -1.24 -0.14 3.45
CA ILE A 74 -2.35 -1.11 3.36
C ILE A 74 -2.72 -1.63 4.75
N LEU A 75 -1.74 -2.00 5.57
CA LEU A 75 -1.94 -2.58 6.90
C LEU A 75 -2.66 -1.58 7.81
N LEU A 76 -2.16 -0.34 7.89
CA LEU A 76 -2.73 0.68 8.78
C LEU A 76 -4.12 1.13 8.32
N SER A 77 -4.33 1.29 7.01
CA SER A 77 -5.67 1.56 6.49
C SER A 77 -6.63 0.42 6.80
N THR A 78 -6.19 -0.84 6.70
CA THR A 78 -7.02 -2.01 7.04
C THR A 78 -7.37 -2.05 8.53
N ILE A 79 -6.39 -1.86 9.42
CA ILE A 79 -6.61 -1.81 10.88
C ILE A 79 -7.62 -0.72 11.22
N SER A 80 -7.38 0.50 10.74
CA SER A 80 -8.25 1.66 10.96
C SER A 80 -9.67 1.41 10.39
N SER A 81 -9.78 0.74 9.24
CA SER A 81 -11.07 0.40 8.63
C SER A 81 -11.89 -0.53 9.51
N VAL A 82 -11.26 -1.53 10.12
CA VAL A 82 -11.96 -2.53 10.96
C VAL A 82 -12.40 -1.90 12.30
N GLN A 83 -11.60 -1.00 12.84
CA GLN A 83 -11.88 -0.35 14.13
C GLN A 83 -12.94 0.75 14.04
N ASN A 84 -12.98 1.48 12.92
CA ASN A 84 -13.90 2.61 12.72
C ASN A 84 -15.24 2.20 12.10
N ILE A 85 -15.60 0.91 12.16
CA ILE A 85 -16.92 0.45 11.72
C ILE A 85 -17.98 1.01 12.67
N ASP A 86 -19.10 1.46 12.09
CA ASP A 86 -20.24 1.96 12.85
C ASP A 86 -20.68 0.94 13.93
N PRO A 87 -20.60 1.31 15.22
CA PRO A 87 -21.06 0.48 16.31
C PRO A 87 -22.52 0.04 16.17
N PHE A 88 -23.36 0.82 15.48
CA PHE A 88 -24.75 0.49 15.20
C PHE A 88 -24.88 -0.74 14.30
N LEU A 89 -24.08 -0.83 13.23
CA LEU A 89 -24.05 -2.01 12.35
C LEU A 89 -23.64 -3.27 13.12
N VAL A 90 -22.61 -3.15 13.96
CA VAL A 90 -22.10 -4.26 14.77
C VAL A 90 -23.13 -4.70 15.82
N LYS A 91 -23.78 -3.76 16.52
CA LYS A 91 -24.83 -4.05 17.51
C LYS A 91 -26.05 -4.71 16.85
N THR A 92 -26.50 -4.19 15.72
CA THR A 92 -27.66 -4.73 14.99
C THR A 92 -27.42 -6.16 14.52
N ALA A 93 -26.24 -6.44 13.95
CA ALA A 93 -25.88 -7.81 13.55
C ALA A 93 -25.82 -8.76 14.76
N ARG A 94 -25.33 -8.29 15.90
CA ARG A 94 -25.23 -9.08 17.14
C ARG A 94 -26.61 -9.42 17.71
N SER A 95 -27.59 -8.51 17.61
CA SER A 95 -28.97 -8.73 18.07
C SER A 95 -29.70 -9.86 17.31
N VAL A 96 -29.30 -10.14 16.06
CA VAL A 96 -29.86 -11.23 15.23
C VAL A 96 -29.15 -12.58 15.50
N GLY A 97 -28.22 -12.64 16.45
CA GLY A 97 -27.52 -13.88 16.80
C GLY A 97 -26.40 -14.28 15.83
N THR A 98 -25.89 -13.32 15.05
CA THR A 98 -24.84 -13.56 14.05
C THR A 98 -23.57 -14.12 14.71
N SER A 99 -23.03 -15.23 14.17
CA SER A 99 -21.76 -15.81 14.62
C SER A 99 -20.59 -14.83 14.42
N GLN A 100 -19.49 -14.99 15.15
CA GLN A 100 -18.31 -14.12 14.95
C GLN A 100 -17.78 -14.18 13.52
N TRP A 101 -17.87 -15.35 12.88
CA TRP A 101 -17.38 -15.51 11.52
C TRP A 101 -18.29 -14.87 10.47
N ASP A 102 -19.61 -14.98 10.68
CA ASP A 102 -20.59 -14.26 9.87
C ASP A 102 -20.49 -12.74 10.06
N MET A 103 -20.21 -12.27 11.28
CA MET A 103 -20.02 -10.85 11.57
C MET A 103 -18.83 -10.31 10.78
N LEU A 104 -17.69 -11.01 10.82
CA LEU A 104 -16.50 -10.66 10.06
C LEU A 104 -16.76 -10.64 8.55
N ARG A 105 -17.36 -11.69 7.99
CA ARG A 105 -17.49 -11.83 6.53
C ARG A 105 -18.61 -10.99 5.93
N LYS A 106 -19.74 -10.83 6.62
CA LYS A 106 -20.96 -10.20 6.09
C LYS A 106 -21.13 -8.74 6.50
N VAL A 107 -20.45 -8.29 7.56
CA VAL A 107 -20.58 -6.91 8.07
C VAL A 107 -19.24 -6.20 7.97
N VAL A 108 -18.20 -6.76 8.60
CA VAL A 108 -16.92 -6.07 8.77
C VAL A 108 -16.18 -5.95 7.44
N LEU A 109 -15.99 -7.06 6.73
CA LEU A 109 -15.30 -7.11 5.44
C LEU A 109 -15.92 -6.12 4.43
N PRO A 110 -17.23 -6.18 4.10
CA PRO A 110 -17.82 -5.26 3.12
C PRO A 110 -17.79 -3.79 3.56
N SER A 111 -17.89 -3.50 4.86
CA SER A 111 -17.76 -2.12 5.37
C SER A 111 -16.33 -1.59 5.31
N ALA A 112 -15.32 -2.46 5.46
CA ALA A 112 -13.90 -2.09 5.42
C ALA A 112 -13.33 -1.97 4.01
N VAL A 113 -13.88 -2.71 3.02
CA VAL A 113 -13.42 -2.73 1.62
C VAL A 113 -13.12 -1.34 1.03
N PRO A 114 -14.00 -0.33 1.13
CA PRO A 114 -13.74 0.99 0.54
C PRO A 114 -12.47 1.64 1.07
N SER A 115 -12.26 1.60 2.39
CA SER A 115 -11.10 2.24 3.01
C SER A 115 -9.82 1.42 2.80
N ILE A 116 -9.90 0.10 2.65
CA ILE A 116 -8.78 -0.73 2.17
C ILE A 116 -8.38 -0.32 0.74
N PHE A 117 -9.34 -0.06 -0.15
CA PHE A 117 -9.07 0.49 -1.48
C PHE A 117 -8.37 1.85 -1.44
N THR A 118 -8.79 2.73 -0.53
CA THR A 118 -8.10 4.00 -0.31
C THR A 118 -6.65 3.78 0.14
N GLY A 119 -6.41 2.85 1.08
CA GLY A 119 -5.07 2.47 1.54
C GLY A 119 -4.18 1.91 0.44
N MET A 120 -4.75 1.03 -0.40
CA MET A 120 -4.13 0.50 -1.61
C MET A 120 -3.71 1.62 -2.58
N ARG A 121 -4.58 2.60 -2.82
CA ARG A 121 -4.27 3.75 -3.68
C ARG A 121 -3.11 4.59 -3.15
N TYR A 122 -3.07 4.85 -1.84
CA TYR A 122 -1.95 5.55 -1.20
C TYR A 122 -0.65 4.74 -1.30
N ALA A 123 -0.70 3.44 -1.01
CA ALA A 123 0.43 2.54 -1.14
C ALA A 123 1.02 2.54 -2.56
N TYR A 124 0.16 2.49 -3.59
CA TYR A 124 0.63 2.54 -4.97
C TYR A 124 1.39 3.84 -5.31
N THR A 125 0.89 4.97 -4.80
CA THR A 125 1.52 6.28 -5.01
C THR A 125 2.90 6.34 -4.36
N ASP A 126 3.02 5.80 -3.15
CA ASP A 126 4.28 5.75 -2.41
C ASP A 126 5.33 4.85 -3.09
N ILE A 127 4.91 3.68 -3.57
CA ILE A 127 5.79 2.74 -4.29
C ILE A 127 6.39 3.36 -5.56
N LEU A 128 5.64 4.20 -6.28
CA LEU A 128 6.17 4.85 -7.48
C LEU A 128 7.37 5.75 -7.16
N LEU A 129 7.31 6.49 -6.05
CA LEU A 129 8.41 7.32 -5.58
C LEU A 129 9.60 6.45 -5.14
N VAL A 130 9.30 5.40 -4.36
CA VAL A 130 10.31 4.48 -3.84
C VAL A 130 11.02 3.74 -4.98
N LEU A 131 10.28 3.25 -5.99
CA LEU A 131 10.84 2.49 -7.10
C LEU A 131 11.96 3.24 -7.81
N ILE A 132 11.77 4.53 -8.11
CA ILE A 132 12.77 5.32 -8.83
C ILE A 132 14.08 5.34 -8.06
N ALA A 133 14.03 5.69 -6.78
CA ALA A 133 15.21 5.78 -5.94
C ALA A 133 15.93 4.43 -5.81
N VAL A 134 15.18 3.34 -5.71
CA VAL A 134 15.74 1.99 -5.58
C VAL A 134 16.34 1.50 -6.91
N GLU A 135 15.71 1.82 -8.05
CA GLU A 135 16.23 1.54 -9.39
C GLU A 135 17.56 2.25 -9.64
N MET A 136 17.73 3.48 -9.15
CA MET A 136 18.98 4.24 -9.26
C MET A 136 20.16 3.58 -8.54
N LEU A 137 19.90 2.80 -7.50
CA LEU A 137 20.93 2.36 -6.55
C LEU A 137 21.38 0.91 -6.71
N GLY A 138 20.58 0.02 -7.29
CA GLY A 138 20.84 -1.43 -7.13
C GLY A 138 20.39 -2.36 -8.24
N VAL A 139 19.98 -1.84 -9.40
CA VAL A 139 19.62 -2.70 -10.55
C VAL A 139 20.26 -2.22 -11.84
N ASN A 140 20.29 -3.08 -12.86
CA ASN A 140 20.84 -2.81 -14.19
C ASN A 140 19.75 -2.52 -15.24
N GLY A 141 18.48 -2.44 -14.85
CA GLY A 141 17.38 -2.01 -15.71
C GLY A 141 16.30 -1.26 -14.93
N GLY A 142 15.74 -0.21 -15.54
CA GLY A 142 14.71 0.62 -14.92
C GLY A 142 14.74 2.06 -15.44
N TRP A 143 13.67 2.79 -15.16
CA TRP A 143 13.57 4.22 -15.48
C TRP A 143 14.52 5.01 -14.58
N GLY A 144 14.71 4.58 -13.32
CA GLY A 144 15.63 5.21 -12.38
C GLY A 144 17.09 5.22 -12.85
N ILE A 145 17.56 4.13 -13.47
CA ILE A 145 18.94 4.08 -13.99
C ILE A 145 19.13 5.06 -15.13
N ILE A 146 18.16 5.16 -16.03
CA ILE A 146 18.22 6.10 -17.15
C ILE A 146 18.26 7.53 -16.61
N VAL A 147 17.50 7.84 -15.56
CA VAL A 147 17.60 9.13 -14.86
C VAL A 147 19.01 9.33 -14.29
N SER A 148 19.51 8.38 -13.49
CA SER A 148 20.83 8.51 -12.86
C SER A 148 21.98 8.60 -13.86
N SER A 149 21.90 7.91 -15.00
CA SER A 149 22.94 7.93 -16.03
C SER A 149 22.98 9.26 -16.76
N HIS A 150 21.83 9.90 -16.99
CA HIS A 150 21.78 11.22 -17.62
C HIS A 150 22.20 12.34 -16.66
N GLU A 151 21.97 12.18 -15.35
CA GLU A 151 22.48 13.10 -14.33
C GLU A 151 24.02 13.11 -14.29
N HIS A 152 24.66 11.93 -14.26
CA HIS A 152 26.11 11.84 -14.06
C HIS A 152 26.95 12.19 -15.30
N HIS A 153 26.40 12.06 -16.51
CA HIS A 153 27.16 12.25 -17.76
C HIS A 153 27.02 13.65 -18.38
N GLY A 154 26.31 14.59 -17.74
CA GLY A 154 26.13 15.95 -18.25
C GLY A 154 25.40 16.03 -19.61
N GLN A 155 24.70 14.95 -20.00
CA GLN A 155 23.94 14.91 -21.25
C GLN A 155 22.59 15.61 -21.09
N SER A 156 21.89 15.80 -22.22
CA SER A 156 20.66 16.58 -22.31
C SER A 156 19.64 16.21 -21.23
N HIS A 157 19.33 17.16 -20.36
CA HIS A 157 18.37 17.00 -19.26
C HIS A 157 16.95 16.74 -19.77
N THR A 158 16.71 16.90 -21.08
CA THR A 158 15.43 16.63 -21.75
C THR A 158 14.95 15.19 -21.51
N VAL A 159 15.83 14.19 -21.56
CA VAL A 159 15.43 12.78 -21.38
C VAL A 159 15.01 12.52 -19.92
N MET A 160 15.73 13.09 -18.97
CA MET A 160 15.39 13.03 -17.55
C MET A 160 14.00 13.64 -17.29
N TYR A 161 13.75 14.85 -17.80
CA TYR A 161 12.44 15.49 -17.65
C TYR A 161 11.32 14.69 -18.33
N ALA A 162 11.56 14.11 -19.51
CA ALA A 162 10.59 13.26 -20.18
C ALA A 162 10.23 12.01 -19.35
N ILE A 163 11.22 11.38 -18.69
CA ILE A 163 11.01 10.26 -17.78
C ILE A 163 10.19 10.69 -16.56
N LEU A 164 10.55 11.79 -15.92
CA LEU A 164 9.80 12.29 -14.75
C LEU A 164 8.34 12.61 -15.10
N ILE A 165 8.10 13.26 -16.24
CA ILE A 165 6.75 13.58 -16.73
C ILE A 165 5.98 12.29 -17.05
N SER A 166 6.58 11.33 -17.74
CA SER A 166 5.90 10.08 -18.07
C SER A 166 5.55 9.26 -16.82
N MET A 167 6.41 9.22 -15.79
CA MET A 167 6.07 8.58 -14.52
C MET A 167 4.96 9.31 -13.76
N ALA A 168 4.94 10.65 -13.79
CA ALA A 168 3.83 11.42 -13.24
C ALA A 168 2.51 11.09 -13.95
N ILE A 169 2.52 11.00 -15.28
CA ILE A 169 1.34 10.59 -16.08
C ILE A 169 0.88 9.18 -15.69
N VAL A 170 1.79 8.22 -15.59
CA VAL A 170 1.46 6.85 -15.16
C VAL A 170 0.85 6.84 -13.76
N GLY A 171 1.41 7.58 -12.81
CA GLY A 171 0.87 7.71 -11.46
C GLY A 171 -0.54 8.28 -11.46
N VAL A 172 -0.78 9.33 -12.24
CA VAL A 172 -2.11 9.95 -12.39
C VAL A 172 -3.11 8.96 -13.00
N ILE A 173 -2.75 8.27 -14.08
CA ILE A 173 -3.60 7.26 -14.74
C ILE A 173 -3.99 6.17 -13.75
N VAL A 174 -3.02 5.62 -13.01
CA VAL A 174 -3.31 4.53 -12.07
C VAL A 174 -4.15 5.03 -10.90
N ASN A 175 -3.90 6.23 -10.39
CA ASN A 175 -4.76 6.85 -9.38
C ASN A 175 -6.22 6.98 -9.87
N TYR A 176 -6.45 7.42 -11.12
CA TYR A 176 -7.80 7.45 -11.70
C TYR A 176 -8.42 6.06 -11.83
N ILE A 177 -7.64 5.04 -12.19
CA ILE A 177 -8.11 3.65 -12.24
C ILE A 177 -8.55 3.19 -10.85
N PHE A 178 -7.77 3.47 -9.80
CA PHE A 178 -8.15 3.14 -8.42
C PHE A 178 -9.44 3.84 -7.99
N VAL A 179 -9.60 5.13 -8.28
CA VAL A 179 -10.83 5.87 -7.96
C VAL A 179 -12.03 5.32 -8.71
N ALA A 180 -11.86 4.97 -9.99
CA ALA A 180 -12.92 4.36 -10.79
C ALA A 180 -13.32 2.98 -10.27
N LEU A 181 -12.34 2.16 -9.86
CA LEU A 181 -12.56 0.86 -9.23
C LEU A 181 -13.26 1.01 -7.87
N GLU A 182 -12.82 1.95 -7.04
CA GLU A 182 -13.43 2.24 -5.74
C GLU A 182 -14.90 2.62 -5.92
N ARG A 183 -15.23 3.55 -6.84
CA ARG A 183 -16.62 3.94 -7.10
C ARG A 183 -17.49 2.80 -7.61
N ARG A 184 -16.96 1.95 -8.49
CA ARG A 184 -17.70 0.79 -9.03
C ARG A 184 -17.94 -0.27 -7.96
N LEU A 185 -16.92 -0.57 -7.16
CA LEU A 185 -16.97 -1.62 -6.15
C LEU A 185 -17.63 -1.15 -4.87
N CYS A 186 -17.63 0.14 -4.52
CA CYS A 186 -18.13 0.63 -3.23
C CYS A 186 -19.44 1.42 -3.36
N ARG A 187 -20.18 1.22 -4.46
CA ARG A 187 -21.40 1.95 -4.81
C ARG A 187 -22.50 1.89 -3.74
N TRP A 188 -22.44 0.91 -2.84
CA TRP A 188 -23.36 0.76 -1.70
C TRP A 188 -23.17 1.79 -0.58
N LYS A 189 -22.04 2.51 -0.51
CA LYS A 189 -21.78 3.51 0.53
C LYS A 189 -22.20 4.94 0.12
N GLU A 190 -22.69 5.14 -1.09
CA GLU A 190 -23.08 6.46 -1.63
C GLU A 190 -24.41 6.99 -1.07
N THR A 191 -24.82 6.60 0.14
CA THR A 191 -26.03 7.14 0.76
C THR A 191 -25.69 7.78 2.10
N ILE A 192 -25.92 9.09 2.12
CA ILE A 192 -26.06 10.03 3.25
C ILE A 192 -24.85 10.99 3.42
N GLU A 193 -24.62 11.87 2.44
CA GLU A 193 -24.29 13.27 2.75
C GLU A 193 -25.64 13.97 3.04
N ILE A 194 -25.94 14.21 4.33
CA ILE A 194 -26.96 15.21 4.68
C ILE A 194 -26.22 16.55 4.64
N THR A 195 -26.68 17.38 3.70
CA THR A 195 -26.50 18.82 3.49
C THR A 195 -25.74 19.61 4.55
#